data_AF-A0A527XVB8-F1
#
_entry.id   AF-A0A527XVB8-F1
#
_cell.length_a   1.000
_cell.length_b   1.000
_cell.length_c   1.000
_cell.angle_alpha   90.00
_cell.angle_beta   90.00
_cell.angle_gamma   90.00
#
_symmetry.space_group_name_H-M   'P 1'
#
loop_
_entity.id
_entity.type
_entity.pdbx_description
1 polymer ?
#
loop_
_entity_poly.entity_id
_entity_poly.type
_entity_poly.pdbx_seq_one_letter_code
_entity_poly.pdbx_strand_id
1 'polypeptide(L)'
;AAAAGGVTSIVMMPDTDPVIDNVALVEFVLRTARDTASVNIFPAAAITKGLEGREMTEFGLLREAGAVAYTDGRHTIANALVMRRALTYARDFGGVIAHETQDADLASSGVMNEG
;
A
#
# COMPACT_ATOMS: atom_id res chain seq x y z
N ALA A 1 -6.97 6.64 18.70
CA ALA A 1 -6.45 7.91 18.16
C ALA A 1 -7.37 8.49 17.08
N ALA A 2 -7.63 7.78 15.96
CA ALA A 2 -8.48 8.26 14.86
C ALA A 2 -9.86 8.80 15.31
N ALA A 3 -10.65 7.99 16.03
CA ALA A 3 -11.96 8.41 16.53
C ALA A 3 -11.89 9.64 17.47
N ALA A 4 -10.90 9.69 18.36
CA ALA A 4 -10.69 10.82 19.27
C ALA A 4 -10.32 12.12 18.52
N GLY A 5 -9.73 12.02 17.32
CA GLY A 5 -9.44 13.13 16.43
C GLY A 5 -10.57 13.48 15.45
N GLY A 6 -11.74 12.84 15.55
CA GLY A 6 -12.87 13.07 14.65
C GLY A 6 -12.77 12.37 13.28
N VAL A 7 -11.77 11.50 13.08
CA VAL A 7 -11.62 10.71 11.85
C VAL A 7 -12.53 9.48 11.93
N THR A 8 -13.38 9.30 10.92
CA THR A 8 -14.38 8.21 10.86
C THR A 8 -13.97 7.04 9.97
N SER A 9 -12.99 7.26 9.08
CA SER A 9 -12.52 6.30 8.09
C SER A 9 -11.04 6.48 7.84
N ILE A 10 -10.28 5.39 7.77
CA ILE A 10 -8.85 5.42 7.43
C ILE A 10 -8.50 4.37 6.38
N VAL A 11 -7.49 4.67 5.58
CA VAL A 11 -6.81 3.66 4.76
C VAL A 11 -5.66 3.08 5.57
N MET A 12 -5.61 1.76 5.71
CA MET A 12 -4.52 1.06 6.38
C MET A 12 -3.44 0.71 5.37
N MET A 13 -2.19 1.09 5.66
CA MET A 13 -1.04 0.82 4.80
C MET A 13 -0.63 -0.67 4.89
N PRO A 14 -0.04 -1.24 3.81
CA PRO A 14 0.27 -2.66 3.73
C PRO A 14 1.60 -3.06 4.37
N ASP A 15 2.38 -2.11 4.88
CA ASP A 15 3.68 -2.31 5.54
C ASP A 15 3.56 -2.79 7.00
N THR A 16 2.65 -3.73 7.21
CA THR A 16 2.52 -4.51 8.44
C THR A 16 3.43 -5.75 8.43
N ASP A 17 3.48 -6.45 9.56
CA ASP A 17 4.11 -7.76 9.67
C ASP A 17 3.05 -8.81 10.05
N PRO A 18 2.61 -9.68 9.12
CA PRO A 18 3.05 -9.80 7.72
C PRO A 18 2.53 -8.69 6.79
N VAL A 19 3.18 -8.50 5.63
CA VAL A 19 2.80 -7.51 4.60
C VAL A 19 1.47 -7.88 3.96
N ILE A 20 0.57 -6.90 3.76
CA ILE A 20 -0.73 -7.14 3.10
C ILE A 20 -0.55 -7.26 1.57
N ASP A 21 -0.08 -8.42 1.11
CA ASP A 21 0.23 -8.69 -0.31
C ASP A 21 -0.57 -9.83 -0.95
N ASN A 22 -1.50 -10.42 -0.19
CA ASN A 22 -2.35 -11.53 -0.63
C ASN A 22 -3.78 -11.42 -0.07
N VAL A 23 -4.71 -12.15 -0.68
CA VAL A 23 -6.15 -12.14 -0.38
C VAL A 23 -6.43 -12.44 1.10
N ALA A 24 -5.78 -13.47 1.65
CA ALA A 24 -6.05 -13.91 3.02
C ALA A 24 -5.74 -12.81 4.05
N LEU A 25 -4.71 -11.99 3.80
CA LEU A 25 -4.36 -10.87 4.67
C LEU A 25 -5.32 -9.69 4.53
N VAL A 26 -5.78 -9.37 3.32
CA VAL A 26 -6.82 -8.35 3.12
C VAL A 26 -8.09 -8.72 3.88
N GLU A 27 -8.56 -9.96 3.71
CA GLU A 27 -9.77 -10.47 4.38
C GLU A 27 -9.59 -10.52 5.91
N PHE A 28 -8.41 -10.90 6.37
CA PHE A 28 -8.08 -10.89 7.80
C PHE A 28 -8.20 -9.48 8.39
N VAL A 29 -7.65 -8.47 7.72
CA VAL A 29 -7.74 -7.07 8.17
C VAL A 29 -9.19 -6.61 8.20
N LEU A 30 -9.96 -6.86 7.14
CA LEU A 30 -11.37 -6.47 7.09
C LEU A 30 -12.20 -7.14 8.19
N ARG A 31 -12.00 -8.45 8.43
CA ARG A 31 -12.67 -9.18 9.51
C ARG A 31 -12.31 -8.61 10.87
N THR A 32 -11.01 -8.43 11.13
CA THR A 32 -10.53 -7.90 12.41
C THR A 32 -11.03 -6.49 12.66
N ALA A 33 -11.02 -5.64 11.63
CA ALA A 33 -11.54 -4.29 11.70
C ALA A 33 -13.04 -4.27 12.04
N ARG A 34 -13.84 -5.14 11.42
CA ARG A 34 -15.27 -5.26 11.72
C ARG A 34 -15.53 -5.58 13.19
N ASP A 35 -14.71 -6.44 13.78
CA ASP A 35 -14.92 -6.93 15.15
C ASP A 35 -14.36 -5.98 16.22
N THR A 36 -13.36 -5.16 15.88
CA THR A 36 -12.55 -4.44 16.89
C THR A 36 -12.39 -2.93 16.64
N ALA A 37 -12.55 -2.45 15.41
CA ALA A 37 -12.25 -1.07 15.08
C ALA A 37 -13.40 -0.13 15.46
N SER A 38 -13.06 1.00 16.06
CA SER A 38 -14.01 2.08 16.38
C SER A 38 -14.29 3.02 15.20
N VAL A 39 -13.64 2.79 14.05
CA VAL A 39 -13.73 3.59 12.81
C VAL A 39 -13.67 2.65 11.61
N ASN A 40 -14.10 3.10 10.43
CA ASN A 40 -14.01 2.28 9.22
C ASN A 40 -12.54 2.11 8.80
N ILE A 41 -12.14 0.87 8.53
CA ILE A 41 -10.81 0.54 8.04
C ILE A 41 -10.92 0.05 6.60
N PHE A 42 -10.15 0.65 5.71
CA PHE A 42 -10.05 0.25 4.32
C PHE A 42 -8.60 -0.16 4.02
N PRO A 43 -8.28 -1.44 3.80
CA PRO A 43 -6.90 -1.84 3.54
C PRO A 43 -6.44 -1.39 2.16
N ALA A 44 -5.24 -0.81 2.10
CA ALA A 44 -4.44 -0.85 0.88
C ALA A 44 -3.69 -2.19 0.82
N ALA A 45 -3.34 -2.63 -0.38
CA ALA A 45 -2.52 -3.81 -0.59
C ALA A 45 -1.15 -3.45 -1.19
N ALA A 46 -0.16 -4.30 -0.99
CA ALA A 46 1.17 -4.12 -1.55
C ALA A 46 1.13 -4.12 -3.09
N ILE A 47 1.92 -3.26 -3.73
CA ILE A 47 2.16 -3.34 -5.18
C ILE A 47 3.04 -4.55 -5.48
N THR A 48 4.06 -4.77 -4.65
CA THR A 48 4.99 -5.89 -4.78
C THR A 48 4.99 -6.83 -3.58
N LYS A 49 5.24 -8.11 -3.83
CA LYS A 49 5.32 -9.13 -2.77
C LYS A 49 6.40 -8.75 -1.77
N GLY A 50 6.05 -8.79 -0.48
CA GLY A 50 6.95 -8.41 0.60
C GLY A 50 7.52 -6.98 0.52
N LEU A 51 6.95 -6.08 -0.31
CA LEU A 51 7.44 -4.71 -0.55
C LEU A 51 8.84 -4.64 -1.17
N GLU A 52 9.26 -5.68 -1.89
CA GLU A 52 10.62 -5.79 -2.41
C GLU A 52 10.89 -4.96 -3.69
N GLY A 53 9.87 -4.38 -4.30
CA GLY A 53 9.97 -3.62 -5.55
C GLY A 53 10.28 -4.48 -6.79
N ARG A 54 10.09 -5.81 -6.70
CA ARG A 54 10.49 -6.78 -7.75
C ARG A 54 9.30 -7.45 -8.43
N GLU A 55 8.53 -8.23 -7.67
CA GLU A 55 7.44 -9.06 -8.18
C GLU A 55 6.09 -8.45 -7.81
N MET A 56 5.24 -8.19 -8.80
CA MET A 56 3.91 -7.62 -8.58
C MET A 56 2.97 -8.61 -7.88
N THR A 57 2.03 -8.07 -7.11
CA THR A 57 0.92 -8.83 -6.53
C THR A 57 -0.25 -8.98 -7.51
N GLU A 58 -1.21 -9.85 -7.17
CA GLU A 58 -2.40 -10.13 -7.98
C GLU A 58 -3.49 -9.06 -7.77
N PHE A 59 -3.37 -7.91 -8.44
CA PHE A 59 -4.25 -6.74 -8.22
C PHE A 59 -5.74 -7.07 -8.32
N GLY A 60 -6.15 -7.83 -9.34
CA GLY A 60 -7.55 -8.21 -9.50
C GLY A 60 -8.10 -8.94 -8.26
N LEU A 61 -7.37 -9.95 -7.78
CA LEU A 61 -7.77 -10.71 -6.59
C LEU A 61 -7.76 -9.85 -5.32
N LEU A 62 -6.77 -8.98 -5.17
CA LEU A 62 -6.67 -8.08 -4.02
C LEU A 62 -7.83 -7.07 -4.01
N ARG A 63 -8.22 -6.54 -5.17
CA ARG A 63 -9.39 -5.67 -5.31
C ARG A 63 -10.67 -6.40 -4.96
N GLU A 64 -10.87 -7.60 -5.47
CA GLU A 64 -12.04 -8.44 -5.18
C GLU A 64 -12.13 -8.77 -3.68
N ALA A 65 -10.99 -8.97 -3.02
CA ALA A 65 -10.91 -9.18 -1.57
C ALA A 65 -11.23 -7.92 -0.74
N GLY A 66 -11.25 -6.73 -1.36
CA GLY A 66 -11.64 -5.47 -0.72
C GLY A 66 -10.51 -4.45 -0.55
N ALA A 67 -9.36 -4.62 -1.21
CA ALA A 67 -8.32 -3.60 -1.23
C ALA A 67 -8.79 -2.33 -1.97
N VAL A 68 -8.60 -1.16 -1.35
CA VAL A 68 -9.06 0.12 -1.91
C VAL A 68 -8.01 0.86 -2.73
N ALA A 69 -6.73 0.57 -2.51
CA ALA A 69 -5.58 1.15 -3.18
C ALA A 69 -4.37 0.20 -3.13
N TYR A 70 -3.35 0.49 -3.92
CA TYR A 70 -2.08 -0.23 -3.92
C TYR A 70 -0.92 0.68 -3.59
N THR A 71 -0.01 0.22 -2.74
CA THR A 71 1.18 0.97 -2.33
C THR A 71 2.24 0.04 -1.76
N ASP A 72 3.52 0.33 -1.92
CA ASP A 72 4.58 -0.38 -1.17
C ASP A 72 4.90 0.32 0.18
N GLY A 73 3.94 1.11 0.67
CA GLY A 73 4.08 1.85 1.91
C GLY A 73 5.19 2.89 1.80
N ARG A 74 6.12 2.84 2.75
CA ARG A 74 7.28 3.74 2.81
C ARG A 74 8.45 3.29 1.91
N HIS A 75 8.25 2.28 1.06
CA HIS A 75 9.28 1.76 0.18
C HIS A 75 9.11 2.29 -1.25
N THR A 76 10.20 2.84 -1.80
CA THR A 76 10.23 3.28 -3.19
C THR A 76 10.51 2.11 -4.14
N ILE A 77 9.58 1.86 -5.06
CA ILE A 77 9.79 1.02 -6.23
C ILE A 77 10.69 1.74 -7.24
N ALA A 78 12.00 1.52 -7.14
CA ALA A 78 12.98 2.12 -8.05
C ALA A 78 12.91 1.58 -9.50
N ASN A 79 12.38 0.36 -9.69
CA ASN A 79 12.29 -0.23 -11.01
C ASN A 79 11.13 0.36 -11.82
N ALA A 80 11.46 1.24 -12.77
CA ALA A 80 10.48 1.89 -13.65
C ALA A 80 9.63 0.90 -14.47
N LEU A 81 10.15 -0.30 -14.80
CA LEU A 81 9.37 -1.32 -15.50
C LEU A 81 8.29 -1.92 -14.59
N VAL A 82 8.60 -2.14 -13.30
CA VAL A 82 7.61 -2.59 -12.31
C VAL A 82 6.54 -1.52 -12.13
N MET A 83 6.92 -0.25 -11.94
CA MET A 83 5.97 0.84 -11.79
C MET A 83 5.09 1.03 -13.04
N ARG A 84 5.68 0.96 -14.25
CA ARG A 84 4.92 1.04 -15.50
C ARG A 84 3.88 -0.08 -15.61
N ARG A 85 4.24 -1.32 -15.23
CA ARG A 85 3.30 -2.45 -15.21
C ARG A 85 2.23 -2.24 -14.15
N ALA A 86 2.59 -1.85 -12.93
CA ALA A 86 1.66 -1.56 -11.85
C ALA A 86 0.61 -0.51 -12.27
N LEU A 87 1.03 0.60 -12.86
CA LEU A 87 0.13 1.64 -13.39
C LEU A 87 -0.77 1.12 -14.53
N THR A 88 -0.23 0.28 -15.40
CA THR A 88 -0.99 -0.34 -16.51
C THR A 88 -2.10 -1.25 -15.98
N TYR A 89 -1.77 -2.13 -15.04
CA TYR A 89 -2.74 -3.06 -14.45
C TYR A 89 -3.73 -2.33 -13.55
N ALA A 90 -3.28 -1.35 -12.75
CA ALA A 90 -4.15 -0.54 -11.92
C ALA A 90 -5.23 0.18 -12.74
N ARG A 91 -4.86 0.73 -13.91
CA ARG A 91 -5.82 1.35 -14.84
C ARG A 91 -6.91 0.36 -15.25
N ASP A 92 -6.54 -0.87 -15.61
CA ASP A 92 -7.49 -1.87 -16.11
C ASP A 92 -8.47 -2.33 -15.02
N PHE A 93 -8.08 -2.26 -13.74
CA PHE A 93 -8.94 -2.57 -12.58
C PHE A 93 -9.54 -1.33 -11.88
N GLY A 94 -9.33 -0.11 -12.41
CA GLY A 94 -9.77 1.13 -11.77
C GLY A 94 -9.15 1.37 -10.38
N GLY A 95 -7.96 0.84 -10.14
CA GLY A 95 -7.22 0.92 -8.90
C GLY A 95 -6.38 2.20 -8.78
N VAL A 96 -6.20 2.67 -7.54
CA VAL A 96 -5.31 3.80 -7.23
C VAL A 96 -3.95 3.27 -6.82
N ILE A 97 -2.88 3.78 -7.45
CA ILE A 97 -1.50 3.58 -7.00
C ILE A 97 -1.09 4.77 -6.14
N ALA A 98 -0.68 4.51 -4.90
CA ALA A 98 -0.01 5.47 -4.04
C ALA A 98 1.45 5.05 -3.88
N HIS A 99 2.37 5.90 -4.28
CA HIS A 99 3.79 5.57 -4.33
C HIS A 99 4.60 6.59 -3.54
N GLU A 100 5.35 6.13 -2.55
CA GLU A 100 6.37 6.93 -1.90
C GLU A 100 7.53 7.13 -2.88
N THR A 101 7.65 8.34 -3.42
CA THR A 101 8.70 8.72 -4.37
C THR A 101 9.88 9.31 -3.61
N GLN A 102 10.80 8.45 -3.18
CA GLN A 102 12.04 8.85 -2.55
C GLN A 102 13.20 8.18 -3.26
N ASP A 103 13.93 8.96 -4.05
CA ASP A 103 15.15 8.48 -4.68
C ASP A 103 16.23 8.31 -3.60
N ALA A 104 16.77 7.09 -3.48
CA ALA A 104 17.73 6.75 -2.44
C ALA A 104 19.06 7.52 -2.61
N ASP A 105 19.46 7.80 -3.85
CA ASP A 105 20.69 8.53 -4.15
C ASP A 105 20.54 10.02 -3.81
N LEU A 106 19.36 10.60 -4.04
CA LEU A 106 19.05 11.98 -3.62
C LEU A 106 18.82 12.11 -2.11
N ALA A 107 18.23 11.09 -1.48
CA ALA A 107 17.92 11.14 -0.05
C ALA A 107 19.16 10.99 0.84
N SER A 108 20.16 10.21 0.42
CA SER A 108 21.49 10.10 1.03
C SER A 108 21.43 10.13 2.57
N SER A 109 22.06 11.11 3.22
CA SER A 109 22.15 11.30 4.66
C SER A 109 21.19 12.37 5.21
N GLY A 110 20.22 12.83 4.43
CA GLY A 110 19.22 13.80 4.87
C GLY A 110 19.78 15.20 5.13
N VAL A 111 20.83 15.61 4.41
CA VAL A 111 21.28 17.00 4.45
C VAL A 111 20.45 17.86 3.50
N MET A 112 19.64 18.74 4.08
CA MET A 112 18.75 19.67 3.36
C MET A 112 19.52 20.71 2.52
N ASN A 113 20.84 20.82 2.71
CA ASN A 113 21.72 21.70 1.95
C ASN A 113 22.87 20.90 1.34
N GLU A 114 23.11 21.08 0.05
CA GLU A 114 24.46 20.95 -0.51
C GLU A 114 25.29 22.05 0.17
N GLY A 115 26.37 21.70 0.87
CA GLY A 115 27.16 22.66 1.65
C GLY A 115 27.64 23.88 0.87
#